data_AF-A0A961I2V3-F1
#
_entry.id   AF-A0A961I2V3-F1
#
_cell.length_a   1.000
_cell.length_b   1.000
_cell.length_c   1.000
_cell.angle_alpha   90.00
_cell.angle_beta   90.00
_cell.angle_gamma   90.00
#
_symmetry.space_group_name_H-M   'P 1'
#
loop_
_entity.id
_entity.type
_entity.pdbx_description
1 polymer ?
#
loop_
_entity_poly.entity_id
_entity_poly.type
_entity_poly.pdbx_seq_one_letter_code
_entity_poly.pdbx_strand_id
1 'polypeptide(L)'
;FGDRHGNIVHLFERECSIQRRHQKIIEESPSPALDDATRTIMADAAVKAARAVNYEGAGTVEFIYSDVDQSFFFLEMNTRLQVEHPVTELVTNRDLVAEQIRVARGERLSFAQHDLKQTGHAIEVRLYAEDPMRNFLPATGKIHKFAASTRPGVRVDAGITDGSEISIYYDPMIAKIIVHHPGDRSAAVDLMRQALHDTVLFGPANNLDFLRDVLAHKEFRAGRFTTHFIAEHFPTYRGAQVTPDLREIARLSAGLVFFHGGSRLHEEDRRKQERQAVAAGGGDLAPWFDLEGFELWSD
;
A
#
# COMPACT_ATOMS: atom_id res chain seq x y z
N PHE A 1 -14.66 -5.15 -12.89
CA PHE A 1 -14.16 -4.72 -14.21
C PHE A 1 -15.27 -4.87 -15.23
N GLY A 2 -15.41 -3.91 -16.14
CA GLY A 2 -16.32 -4.01 -17.28
C GLY A 2 -15.64 -3.60 -18.58
N ASP A 3 -16.09 -4.11 -19.72
CA ASP A 3 -15.63 -3.69 -21.05
C ASP A 3 -16.78 -3.21 -21.96
N ARG A 4 -16.42 -2.61 -23.09
CA ARG A 4 -17.39 -2.14 -24.11
C ARG A 4 -18.14 -3.26 -24.84
N HIS A 5 -17.75 -4.50 -24.62
CA HIS A 5 -18.36 -5.68 -25.24
C HIS A 5 -19.44 -6.30 -24.33
N GLY A 6 -19.73 -5.67 -23.19
CA GLY A 6 -20.75 -6.10 -22.24
C GLY A 6 -20.27 -7.14 -21.23
N ASN A 7 -18.97 -7.46 -21.19
CA ASN A 7 -18.42 -8.35 -20.17
C ASN A 7 -18.25 -7.57 -18.87
N ILE A 8 -18.73 -8.12 -17.76
CA ILE A 8 -18.53 -7.57 -16.42
C ILE A 8 -18.20 -8.71 -15.46
N VAL A 9 -17.09 -8.55 -14.72
CA VAL A 9 -16.57 -9.51 -13.74
C VAL A 9 -16.22 -8.81 -12.43
N HIS A 10 -16.38 -9.50 -11.30
CA HIS A 10 -15.87 -9.05 -10.00
C HIS A 10 -14.54 -9.75 -9.69
N LEU A 11 -13.66 -9.08 -8.94
CA LEU A 11 -12.38 -9.63 -8.49
C LEU A 11 -12.38 -9.80 -6.97
N PHE A 12 -13.45 -10.41 -6.47
CA PHE A 12 -13.73 -10.57 -5.04
C PHE A 12 -13.79 -9.22 -4.29
N GLU A 13 -13.69 -9.27 -2.97
CA GLU A 13 -13.82 -8.12 -2.07
C GLU A 13 -12.49 -7.68 -1.45
N ARG A 14 -12.53 -6.51 -0.83
CA ARG A 14 -11.51 -6.02 0.08
C ARG A 14 -12.17 -5.54 1.37
N GLU A 15 -11.52 -5.81 2.49
CA GLU A 15 -11.89 -5.29 3.81
C GLU A 15 -11.09 -4.02 4.10
N CYS A 16 -11.78 -2.93 4.44
CA CYS A 16 -11.18 -1.60 4.61
C CYS A 16 -11.61 -0.94 5.93
N SER A 17 -12.15 -1.70 6.88
CA SER A 17 -12.68 -1.16 8.14
C SER A 17 -11.62 -0.50 9.03
N ILE A 18 -10.34 -0.83 8.88
CA ILE A 18 -9.27 -0.16 9.63
C ILE A 18 -8.98 1.20 8.99
N GLN A 19 -9.73 2.20 9.47
CA GLN A 19 -9.69 3.56 8.98
C GLN A 19 -9.76 4.58 10.11
N ARG A 20 -9.35 5.81 9.82
CA ARG A 20 -9.46 6.96 10.74
C ARG A 20 -10.05 8.14 9.99
N ARG A 21 -11.13 8.74 10.52
CA ARG A 21 -11.80 9.91 9.89
C ARG A 21 -12.06 9.67 8.39
N HIS A 22 -12.52 8.48 8.04
CA HIS A 22 -12.80 8.03 6.66
C HIS A 22 -11.56 7.88 5.75
N GLN A 23 -10.35 7.98 6.30
CA GLN A 23 -9.11 7.63 5.62
C GLN A 23 -8.74 6.18 5.95
N LYS A 24 -8.74 5.31 4.94
CA LYS A 24 -8.32 3.90 5.06
C LYS A 24 -6.83 3.84 5.41
N ILE A 25 -6.45 2.95 6.33
CA ILE A 25 -5.08 2.82 6.84
C ILE A 25 -4.54 1.40 6.61
N ILE A 26 -5.38 0.38 6.79
CA ILE A 26 -5.04 -1.02 6.51
C ILE A 26 -6.18 -1.63 5.72
N GLU A 27 -5.82 -2.34 4.65
CA GLU A 27 -6.74 -3.01 3.75
C GLU A 27 -6.30 -4.46 3.57
N GLU A 28 -7.27 -5.37 3.44
CA GLU A 28 -6.95 -6.77 3.23
C GLU A 28 -7.90 -7.48 2.27
N SER A 29 -7.43 -8.55 1.65
CA SER A 29 -8.24 -9.41 0.79
C SER A 29 -7.80 -10.87 1.00
N PRO A 30 -8.74 -11.82 1.18
CA PRO A 30 -10.19 -11.63 1.40
C PRO A 30 -10.54 -10.93 2.73
N SER A 31 -11.82 -10.55 2.90
CA SER A 31 -12.32 -10.07 4.20
C SER A 31 -12.41 -11.24 5.20
N PRO A 32 -11.89 -11.10 6.44
CA PRO A 32 -12.08 -12.09 7.49
C PRO A 32 -13.53 -12.12 8.05
N ALA A 33 -14.35 -11.11 7.75
CA ALA A 33 -15.69 -10.98 8.30
C ALA A 33 -16.77 -11.70 7.48
N LEU A 34 -16.47 -12.08 6.24
CA LEU A 34 -17.44 -12.63 5.29
C LEU A 34 -17.25 -14.13 5.07
N ASP A 35 -18.37 -14.86 5.17
CA ASP A 35 -18.48 -16.21 4.65
C ASP A 35 -18.68 -16.23 3.12
N ASP A 36 -18.52 -17.41 2.52
CA ASP A 36 -18.60 -17.58 1.06
C ASP A 36 -19.98 -17.27 0.47
N ALA A 37 -21.04 -17.52 1.24
CA ALA A 37 -22.41 -17.24 0.81
C ALA A 37 -22.63 -15.73 0.70
N THR A 38 -22.28 -14.98 1.74
CA THR A 38 -22.40 -13.52 1.77
C THR A 38 -21.51 -12.88 0.72
N ARG A 39 -20.26 -13.36 0.58
CA ARG A 39 -19.33 -12.92 -0.47
C ARG A 39 -19.92 -13.05 -1.87
N THR A 40 -20.54 -14.19 -2.17
CA THR A 40 -21.17 -14.45 -3.47
C THR A 40 -22.33 -13.47 -3.72
N ILE A 41 -23.20 -13.27 -2.74
CA ILE A 41 -24.36 -12.38 -2.87
C ILE A 41 -23.90 -10.92 -3.05
N MET A 42 -22.90 -10.47 -2.30
CA MET A 42 -22.32 -9.13 -2.42
C MET A 42 -21.66 -8.91 -3.80
N ALA A 43 -20.91 -9.90 -4.27
CA ALA A 43 -20.27 -9.87 -5.58
C ALA A 43 -21.31 -9.78 -6.71
N ASP A 44 -22.37 -10.59 -6.64
CA ASP A 44 -23.48 -10.55 -7.60
C ASP A 44 -24.20 -9.18 -7.59
N ALA A 45 -24.41 -8.60 -6.41
CA ALA A 45 -24.98 -7.26 -6.28
C ALA A 45 -24.08 -6.20 -6.95
N ALA A 46 -22.76 -6.27 -6.75
CA ALA A 46 -21.81 -5.37 -7.39
C ALA A 46 -21.81 -5.50 -8.92
N VAL A 47 -21.84 -6.73 -9.45
CA VAL A 47 -21.93 -6.97 -10.89
C VAL A 47 -23.24 -6.45 -11.46
N LYS A 48 -24.37 -6.65 -10.76
CA LYS A 48 -25.67 -6.10 -11.17
C LYS A 48 -25.67 -4.57 -11.21
N ALA A 49 -25.10 -3.91 -10.19
CA ALA A 49 -24.97 -2.46 -10.16
C ALA A 49 -24.13 -1.94 -11.33
N ALA A 50 -22.98 -2.55 -11.60
CA ALA A 50 -22.11 -2.20 -12.73
C ALA A 50 -22.81 -2.43 -14.09
N ARG A 51 -23.56 -3.52 -14.24
CA ARG A 51 -24.36 -3.79 -15.46
C ARG A 51 -25.45 -2.73 -15.68
N ALA A 52 -26.13 -2.30 -14.61
CA ALA A 52 -27.23 -1.34 -14.71
C ALA A 52 -26.78 0.03 -15.28
N VAL A 53 -25.50 0.37 -15.12
CA VAL A 53 -24.93 1.64 -15.63
C VAL A 53 -24.01 1.43 -16.84
N ASN A 54 -24.00 0.24 -17.45
CA ASN A 54 -23.09 -0.13 -18.55
C ASN A 54 -21.63 0.22 -18.26
N TYR A 55 -21.16 -0.14 -17.06
CA TYR A 55 -19.86 0.29 -16.56
C TYR A 55 -18.70 -0.26 -17.41
N GLU A 56 -17.72 0.61 -17.68
CA GLU A 56 -16.49 0.30 -18.41
C GLU A 56 -15.26 0.63 -17.55
N GLY A 57 -14.25 -0.25 -17.56
CA GLY A 57 -12.98 -0.09 -16.86
C GLY A 57 -12.95 -0.67 -15.44
N ALA A 58 -12.01 -0.17 -14.63
CA ALA A 58 -11.88 -0.49 -13.22
C ALA A 58 -12.86 0.33 -12.39
N GLY A 59 -13.55 -0.30 -11.45
CA GLY A 59 -14.47 0.36 -10.52
C GLY A 59 -14.63 -0.46 -9.25
N THR A 60 -15.01 0.20 -8.16
CA THR A 60 -15.25 -0.46 -6.86
C THR A 60 -16.65 -0.09 -6.37
N VAL A 61 -17.44 -1.10 -6.02
CA VAL A 61 -18.72 -0.92 -5.33
C VAL A 61 -18.46 -1.11 -3.85
N GLU A 62 -18.77 -0.08 -3.05
CA GLU A 62 -18.57 -0.11 -1.60
C GLU A 62 -19.87 -0.48 -0.90
N PHE A 63 -19.74 -1.34 0.11
CA PHE A 63 -20.84 -1.78 0.96
C PHE A 63 -20.48 -1.52 2.42
N ILE A 64 -21.49 -1.22 3.24
CA ILE A 64 -21.41 -1.32 4.70
C ILE A 64 -21.96 -2.68 5.09
N TYR A 65 -21.22 -3.44 5.88
CA TYR A 65 -21.61 -4.75 6.39
C TYR A 65 -21.85 -4.69 7.90
N SER A 66 -22.88 -5.40 8.36
CA SER A 66 -23.23 -5.60 9.76
C SER A 66 -22.97 -7.05 10.14
N ASP A 67 -22.05 -7.28 11.08
CA ASP A 67 -21.73 -8.61 11.60
C ASP A 67 -22.80 -9.15 12.58
N VAL A 68 -23.74 -8.31 13.01
CA VAL A 68 -24.83 -8.68 13.93
C VAL A 68 -25.89 -9.52 13.23
N ASP A 69 -26.28 -9.14 12.02
CA ASP A 69 -27.36 -9.76 11.24
C ASP A 69 -26.92 -10.19 9.84
N GLN A 70 -25.62 -10.10 9.53
CA GLN A 70 -25.00 -10.39 8.23
C GLN A 70 -25.61 -9.58 7.07
N SER A 71 -26.27 -8.46 7.38
CA SER A 71 -26.81 -7.57 6.35
C SER A 71 -25.72 -6.70 5.74
N PHE A 72 -25.88 -6.35 4.46
CA PHE A 72 -25.01 -5.40 3.80
C PHE A 72 -25.82 -4.39 2.98
N PHE A 73 -25.31 -3.17 2.90
CA PHE A 73 -25.97 -2.05 2.25
C PHE A 73 -25.02 -1.35 1.29
N PHE A 74 -25.51 -1.05 0.08
CA PHE A 74 -24.75 -0.26 -0.88
C PHE A 74 -24.49 1.14 -0.30
N LEU A 75 -23.23 1.59 -0.41
CA LEU A 75 -22.83 2.93 -0.01
C LEU A 75 -22.62 3.80 -1.26
N GLU A 76 -21.65 3.41 -2.10
CA GLU A 76 -21.30 4.14 -3.31
C GLU A 76 -20.60 3.24 -4.34
N MET A 77 -20.45 3.78 -5.56
CA MET A 77 -19.61 3.19 -6.58
C MET A 77 -18.52 4.19 -6.98
N ASN A 78 -17.28 3.83 -6.70
CA ASN A 78 -16.14 4.61 -7.11
C ASN A 78 -15.73 4.23 -8.53
N THR A 79 -15.83 5.19 -9.45
CA THR A 79 -15.65 4.98 -10.88
C THR A 79 -14.19 5.12 -11.34
N ARG A 80 -13.26 4.58 -10.54
CA ARG A 80 -11.81 4.65 -10.75
C ARG A 80 -11.10 3.47 -10.08
N LEU A 81 -9.84 3.28 -10.43
CA LEU A 81 -8.95 2.40 -9.68
C LEU A 81 -8.79 2.93 -8.24
N GLN A 82 -8.80 2.01 -7.28
CA GLN A 82 -8.62 2.33 -5.86
C GLN A 82 -7.15 2.26 -5.45
N VAL A 83 -6.80 2.96 -4.38
CA VAL A 83 -5.43 2.96 -3.84
C VAL A 83 -5.04 1.53 -3.44
N GLU A 84 -5.96 0.86 -2.76
CA GLU A 84 -5.88 -0.51 -2.24
C GLU A 84 -6.09 -1.61 -3.29
N HIS A 85 -6.00 -1.32 -4.59
CA HIS A 85 -6.07 -2.36 -5.62
C HIS A 85 -4.99 -3.46 -5.50
N PRO A 86 -3.77 -3.23 -4.98
CA PRO A 86 -2.74 -4.27 -4.94
C PRO A 86 -3.12 -5.49 -4.12
N VAL A 87 -3.93 -5.37 -3.05
CA VAL A 87 -4.37 -6.56 -2.31
C VAL A 87 -5.23 -7.48 -3.18
N THR A 88 -6.02 -6.91 -4.10
CA THR A 88 -6.77 -7.68 -5.10
C THR A 88 -5.83 -8.29 -6.13
N GLU A 89 -4.83 -7.54 -6.61
CA GLU A 89 -3.85 -8.05 -7.59
C GLU A 89 -3.12 -9.28 -7.06
N LEU A 90 -2.62 -9.21 -5.83
CA LEU A 90 -1.81 -10.27 -5.24
C LEU A 90 -2.60 -11.56 -4.98
N VAL A 91 -3.86 -11.47 -4.58
CA VAL A 91 -4.69 -12.68 -4.36
C VAL A 91 -5.27 -13.26 -5.64
N THR A 92 -5.41 -12.46 -6.71
CA THR A 92 -5.99 -12.92 -7.99
C THR A 92 -4.95 -13.17 -9.08
N ASN A 93 -3.71 -12.73 -8.87
CA ASN A 93 -2.63 -12.67 -9.86
C ASN A 93 -3.06 -11.97 -11.15
N ARG A 94 -3.71 -10.80 -11.03
CA ARG A 94 -4.16 -9.97 -12.15
C ARG A 94 -3.60 -8.56 -12.00
N ASP A 95 -3.02 -8.03 -13.07
CA ASP A 95 -2.60 -6.63 -13.15
C ASP A 95 -3.78 -5.78 -13.62
N LEU A 96 -4.34 -4.97 -12.70
CA LEU A 96 -5.53 -4.19 -12.96
C LEU A 96 -5.22 -2.92 -13.74
N VAL A 97 -4.01 -2.38 -13.65
CA VAL A 97 -3.59 -1.22 -14.44
C VAL A 97 -3.47 -1.62 -15.91
N ALA A 98 -2.79 -2.73 -16.18
CA ALA A 98 -2.67 -3.28 -17.52
C ALA A 98 -4.05 -3.63 -18.11
N GLU A 99 -4.93 -4.26 -17.33
CA GLU A 99 -6.29 -4.58 -17.76
C GLU A 99 -7.10 -3.30 -18.08
N GLN A 100 -6.95 -2.26 -17.27
CA GLN A 100 -7.61 -0.97 -17.50
C GLN A 100 -7.14 -0.34 -18.82
N ILE A 101 -5.86 -0.43 -19.15
CA ILE A 101 -5.31 0.05 -20.44
C ILE A 101 -5.87 -0.77 -21.61
N ARG A 102 -5.95 -2.10 -21.50
CA ARG A 102 -6.54 -2.97 -22.54
C ARG A 102 -8.00 -2.60 -22.81
N VAL A 103 -8.81 -2.49 -21.75
CA VAL A 103 -10.22 -2.08 -21.86
C VAL A 103 -10.34 -0.70 -22.50
N ALA A 104 -9.52 0.27 -22.10
CA ALA A 104 -9.54 1.62 -22.67
C ALA A 104 -9.18 1.65 -24.17
N ARG A 105 -8.42 0.65 -24.67
CA ARG A 105 -8.15 0.45 -26.09
C ARG A 105 -9.29 -0.24 -26.86
N GLY A 106 -10.39 -0.56 -26.17
CA GLY A 106 -11.52 -1.28 -26.74
C GLY A 106 -11.31 -2.79 -26.86
N GLU A 107 -10.28 -3.35 -26.20
CA GLU A 107 -10.10 -4.80 -26.11
C GLU A 107 -11.18 -5.43 -25.20
N ARG A 108 -11.38 -6.73 -25.33
CA ARG A 108 -12.20 -7.51 -24.39
C ARG A 108 -11.43 -7.77 -23.10
N LEU A 109 -12.14 -8.01 -22.01
CA LEU A 109 -11.52 -8.49 -20.79
C LEU A 109 -10.66 -9.74 -21.06
N SER A 110 -9.45 -9.77 -20.50
CA SER A 110 -8.49 -10.86 -20.71
C SER A 110 -8.81 -12.13 -19.92
N PHE A 111 -9.87 -12.11 -19.12
CA PHE A 111 -10.34 -13.22 -18.29
C PHE A 111 -11.87 -13.17 -18.11
N ALA A 112 -12.48 -14.35 -17.95
CA ALA A 112 -13.86 -14.51 -17.53
C ALA A 112 -13.94 -14.76 -16.01
N GLN A 113 -15.15 -14.70 -15.45
CA GLN A 113 -15.37 -14.90 -14.01
C GLN A 113 -14.85 -16.26 -13.50
N HIS A 114 -14.91 -17.31 -14.32
CA HIS A 114 -14.46 -18.66 -13.96
C HIS A 114 -12.94 -18.83 -13.99
N ASP A 115 -12.20 -17.89 -14.59
CA ASP A 115 -10.73 -17.87 -14.61
C ASP A 115 -10.14 -17.21 -13.36
N LEU A 116 -10.98 -16.55 -12.56
CA LEU A 116 -10.59 -15.84 -11.35
C LEU A 116 -10.64 -16.77 -10.15
N LYS A 117 -9.53 -16.80 -9.41
CA LYS A 117 -9.39 -17.50 -8.14
C LYS A 117 -8.78 -16.54 -7.14
N GLN A 118 -9.18 -16.67 -5.89
CA GLN A 118 -8.58 -15.95 -4.77
C GLN A 118 -7.67 -16.94 -4.02
N THR A 119 -6.37 -16.67 -4.00
CA THR A 119 -5.38 -17.55 -3.37
C THR A 119 -4.55 -16.82 -2.33
N GLY A 120 -4.44 -17.42 -1.15
CA GLY A 120 -3.73 -16.83 -0.01
C GLY A 120 -4.45 -15.62 0.57
N HIS A 121 -3.69 -14.78 1.26
CA HIS A 121 -4.18 -13.56 1.91
C HIS A 121 -3.21 -12.41 1.67
N ALA A 122 -3.75 -11.25 1.29
CA ALA A 122 -2.97 -10.04 1.10
C ALA A 122 -3.40 -8.95 2.08
N ILE A 123 -2.42 -8.19 2.59
CA ILE A 123 -2.62 -7.05 3.48
C ILE A 123 -1.81 -5.89 2.93
N GLU A 124 -2.42 -4.73 2.81
CA GLU A 124 -1.77 -3.45 2.51
C GLU A 124 -1.85 -2.55 3.73
N VAL A 125 -0.78 -1.80 3.97
CA VAL A 125 -0.80 -0.66 4.89
C VAL A 125 -0.35 0.60 4.17
N ARG A 126 -0.99 1.72 4.53
CA ARG A 126 -0.59 3.05 4.05
C ARG A 126 0.39 3.70 5.00
N LEU A 127 1.63 3.85 4.55
CA LEU A 127 2.66 4.59 5.27
C LEU A 127 2.48 6.08 4.99
N TYR A 128 2.14 6.85 6.01
CA TYR A 128 1.83 8.28 5.93
C TYR A 128 2.88 9.12 6.67
N ALA A 129 3.22 10.28 6.12
CA ALA A 129 3.93 11.37 6.78
C ALA A 129 2.97 12.13 7.71
N GLU A 130 2.51 11.46 8.76
CA GLU A 130 1.65 12.02 9.80
C GLU A 130 2.20 11.66 11.17
N ASP A 131 1.92 12.46 12.21
CA ASP A 131 2.34 12.18 13.59
C ASP A 131 1.18 11.62 14.44
N PRO A 132 1.04 10.29 14.62
CA PRO A 132 -0.02 9.71 15.43
C PRO A 132 -0.06 10.22 16.88
N MET A 133 1.09 10.58 17.47
CA MET A 133 1.15 11.12 18.84
C MET A 133 0.56 12.53 18.94
N ARG A 134 0.52 13.25 17.82
CA ARG A 134 -0.06 14.59 17.73
C ARG A 134 -1.34 14.57 16.92
N ASN A 135 -2.19 13.56 17.13
CA ASN A 135 -3.48 13.40 16.45
C ASN A 135 -3.33 13.38 14.92
N PHE A 136 -2.29 12.69 14.44
CA PHE A 136 -1.96 12.50 13.02
C PHE A 136 -1.91 13.83 12.26
N LEU A 137 -1.24 14.83 12.84
CA LEU A 137 -0.95 16.05 12.11
C LEU A 137 -0.03 15.70 10.93
N PRO A 138 -0.31 16.19 9.71
CA PRO A 138 0.59 16.02 8.57
C PRO A 138 1.98 16.57 8.90
N ALA A 139 2.99 15.82 8.50
CA ALA A 139 4.39 16.16 8.65
C ALA A 139 4.99 16.40 7.27
N THR A 140 5.85 17.42 7.18
CA THR A 140 6.54 17.79 5.94
C THR A 140 8.03 17.82 6.16
N GLY A 141 8.78 17.80 5.06
CA GLY A 141 10.24 17.88 5.07
C GLY A 141 10.90 16.74 4.32
N LYS A 142 12.22 16.67 4.46
CA LYS A 142 13.08 15.79 3.66
C LYS A 142 13.10 14.36 4.19
N ILE A 143 12.89 13.41 3.30
CA ILE A 143 13.17 11.99 3.52
C ILE A 143 14.69 11.82 3.47
N HIS A 144 15.30 11.56 4.62
CA HIS A 144 16.74 11.32 4.71
C HIS A 144 17.10 9.89 4.35
N LYS A 145 16.25 8.93 4.73
CA LYS A 145 16.40 7.53 4.37
C LYS A 145 15.04 6.85 4.25
N PHE A 146 14.80 6.15 3.16
CA PHE A 146 13.70 5.20 3.01
C PHE A 146 14.23 3.89 2.46
N ALA A 147 14.09 2.82 3.24
CA ALA A 147 14.43 1.47 2.81
C ALA A 147 13.33 0.53 3.30
N ALA A 148 12.47 0.08 2.39
CA ALA A 148 11.43 -0.87 2.70
C ALA A 148 11.96 -2.31 2.71
N SER A 149 11.16 -3.23 3.28
CA SER A 149 11.52 -4.64 3.34
C SER A 149 11.63 -5.26 1.94
N THR A 150 12.67 -6.09 1.74
CA THR A 150 12.89 -6.87 0.52
C THR A 150 12.55 -8.36 0.72
N ARG A 151 11.73 -8.68 1.73
CA ARG A 151 11.34 -10.08 1.99
C ARG A 151 10.52 -10.64 0.83
N PRO A 152 10.65 -11.95 0.53
CA PRO A 152 9.72 -12.62 -0.37
C PRO A 152 8.27 -12.43 0.08
N GLY A 153 7.37 -12.17 -0.87
CA GLY A 153 5.96 -11.89 -0.59
C GLY A 153 5.68 -10.46 -0.15
N VAL A 154 6.67 -9.56 -0.18
CA VAL A 154 6.48 -8.12 0.06
C VAL A 154 6.57 -7.35 -1.26
N ARG A 155 5.57 -6.52 -1.52
CA ARG A 155 5.52 -5.52 -2.59
C ARG A 155 5.48 -4.13 -1.96
N VAL A 156 6.16 -3.18 -2.57
CA VAL A 156 6.19 -1.79 -2.12
C VAL A 156 5.92 -0.88 -3.30
N ASP A 157 4.84 -0.13 -3.21
CA ASP A 157 4.53 0.93 -4.18
C ASP A 157 4.87 2.27 -3.50
N ALA A 158 5.96 2.91 -3.93
CA ALA A 158 6.43 4.18 -3.36
C ALA A 158 6.70 5.20 -4.46
N GLY A 159 6.35 6.46 -4.21
CA GLY A 159 6.62 7.60 -5.10
C GLY A 159 7.78 8.48 -4.65
N ILE A 160 8.58 8.00 -3.69
CA ILE A 160 9.65 8.76 -3.01
C ILE A 160 10.92 7.93 -2.92
N THR A 161 12.06 8.63 -2.84
CA THR A 161 13.39 8.05 -2.67
C THR A 161 14.17 8.82 -1.60
N ASP A 162 15.37 8.34 -1.28
CA ASP A 162 16.31 9.08 -0.44
C ASP A 162 16.50 10.49 -1.00
N GLY A 163 16.29 11.50 -0.16
CA GLY A 163 16.40 12.91 -0.52
C GLY A 163 15.11 13.59 -0.99
N SER A 164 14.03 12.86 -1.26
CA SER A 164 12.72 13.43 -1.63
C SER A 164 12.17 14.36 -0.54
N GLU A 165 11.34 15.32 -0.93
CA GLU A 165 10.65 16.23 -0.01
C GLU A 165 9.15 15.92 0.06
N ILE A 166 8.64 15.75 1.28
CA ILE A 166 7.21 15.70 1.55
C ILE A 166 6.70 17.14 1.67
N SER A 167 6.01 17.60 0.63
CA SER A 167 5.47 18.96 0.55
C SER A 167 4.06 19.07 1.16
N ILE A 168 3.60 20.31 1.39
CA ILE A 168 2.23 20.59 1.84
C ILE A 168 1.17 20.46 0.72
N TYR A 169 1.59 20.31 -0.53
CA TYR A 169 0.70 20.45 -1.69
C TYR A 169 -0.04 19.17 -2.07
N TYR A 170 0.40 18.02 -1.53
CA TYR A 170 -0.10 16.70 -1.89
C TYR A 170 -0.49 15.90 -0.65
N ASP A 171 -1.13 14.76 -0.89
CA ASP A 171 -1.45 13.78 0.14
C ASP A 171 -0.16 13.29 0.84
N PRO A 172 -0.16 13.09 2.18
CA PRO A 172 1.04 12.72 2.92
C PRO A 172 1.48 11.26 2.74
N MET A 173 0.88 10.48 1.84
CA MET A 173 1.25 9.07 1.63
C MET A 173 2.67 8.96 1.08
N ILE A 174 3.51 8.22 1.81
CA ILE A 174 4.91 7.94 1.48
C ILE A 174 4.98 6.70 0.59
N ALA A 175 4.32 5.62 1.03
CA ALA A 175 4.34 4.34 0.35
C ALA A 175 3.13 3.48 0.75
N LYS A 176 2.81 2.52 -0.09
CA LYS A 176 1.99 1.37 0.26
C LYS A 176 2.92 0.19 0.47
N ILE A 177 2.83 -0.47 1.62
CA ILE A 177 3.55 -1.71 1.88
C ILE A 177 2.51 -2.81 1.84
N ILE A 178 2.68 -3.75 0.93
CA ILE A 178 1.72 -4.81 0.66
C ILE A 178 2.43 -6.13 0.87
N VAL A 179 1.79 -7.05 1.58
CA VAL A 179 2.26 -8.41 1.70
C VAL A 179 1.24 -9.37 1.14
N HIS A 180 1.71 -10.50 0.61
CA HIS A 180 0.91 -11.65 0.26
C HIS A 180 1.55 -12.89 0.85
N HIS A 181 0.71 -13.71 1.48
CA HIS A 181 1.12 -15.01 1.96
C HIS A 181 0.19 -16.09 1.38
N PRO A 182 0.72 -17.19 0.81
CA PRO A 182 -0.10 -18.24 0.20
C PRO A 182 -0.88 -19.08 1.23
N GLY A 183 -0.47 -19.02 2.50
CA GLY A 183 -1.17 -19.63 3.63
C GLY A 183 -2.38 -18.82 4.10
N ASP A 184 -2.57 -18.74 5.41
CA ASP A 184 -3.71 -18.02 6.01
C ASP A 184 -3.43 -16.54 6.30
N ARG A 185 -4.48 -15.85 6.75
CA ARG A 185 -4.42 -14.47 7.23
C ARG A 185 -3.40 -14.25 8.35
N SER A 186 -3.28 -15.20 9.29
CA SER A 186 -2.36 -15.06 10.43
C SER A 186 -0.92 -14.96 9.95
N ALA A 187 -0.55 -15.79 8.98
CA ALA A 187 0.76 -15.76 8.35
C ALA A 187 1.00 -14.46 7.54
N ALA A 188 -0.02 -13.93 6.85
CA ALA A 188 0.07 -12.63 6.19
C ALA A 188 0.27 -11.48 7.20
N VAL A 189 -0.43 -11.50 8.35
CA VAL A 189 -0.22 -10.53 9.43
C VAL A 189 1.20 -10.61 9.98
N ASP A 190 1.72 -11.81 10.21
CA ASP A 190 3.08 -12.00 10.71
C ASP A 190 4.14 -11.56 9.69
N LEU A 191 3.91 -11.80 8.40
CA LEU A 191 4.75 -11.28 7.32
C LEU A 191 4.71 -9.75 7.26
N MET A 192 3.54 -9.12 7.35
CA MET A 192 3.42 -7.66 7.38
C MET A 192 4.17 -7.08 8.59
N ARG A 193 4.04 -7.68 9.77
CA ARG A 193 4.77 -7.22 10.96
C ARG A 193 6.29 -7.28 10.76
N GLN A 194 6.79 -8.35 10.15
CA GLN A 194 8.21 -8.47 9.80
C GLN A 194 8.63 -7.44 8.74
N ALA A 195 7.80 -7.21 7.72
CA ALA A 195 8.06 -6.22 6.69
C ALA A 195 8.13 -4.80 7.26
N LEU A 196 7.22 -4.44 8.17
CA LEU A 196 7.26 -3.15 8.86
C LEU A 196 8.43 -3.04 9.81
N HIS A 197 8.83 -4.12 10.49
CA HIS A 197 10.03 -4.12 11.33
C HIS A 197 11.30 -3.83 10.52
N ASP A 198 11.42 -4.42 9.35
CA ASP A 198 12.58 -4.24 8.46
C ASP A 198 12.55 -2.91 7.69
N THR A 199 11.41 -2.23 7.67
CA THR A 199 11.27 -0.93 7.00
C THR A 199 11.94 0.16 7.83
N VAL A 200 12.85 0.90 7.19
CA VAL A 200 13.53 2.07 7.73
C VAL A 200 12.96 3.31 7.06
N LEU A 201 12.49 4.25 7.87
CA LEU A 201 12.08 5.58 7.43
C LEU A 201 12.68 6.62 8.39
N PHE A 202 13.60 7.42 7.87
CA PHE A 202 14.19 8.55 8.56
C PHE A 202 13.87 9.84 7.82
N GLY A 203 13.20 10.78 8.48
CA GLY A 203 12.60 11.95 7.86
C GLY A 203 11.52 12.56 8.76
N PRO A 204 10.45 13.13 8.18
CA PRO A 204 9.32 13.66 8.93
C PRO A 204 8.67 12.60 9.83
N ALA A 205 7.90 13.07 10.82
CA ALA A 205 7.05 12.20 11.63
C ALA A 205 6.13 11.37 10.72
N ASN A 206 5.93 10.11 11.08
CA ASN A 206 5.21 9.14 10.26
C ASN A 206 4.45 8.13 11.13
N ASN A 207 3.56 7.37 10.50
CA ASN A 207 2.70 6.42 11.19
C ASN A 207 3.28 4.99 11.30
N LEU A 208 4.56 4.76 10.99
CA LEU A 208 5.13 3.40 10.93
C LEU A 208 4.97 2.61 12.24
N ASP A 209 5.28 3.22 13.38
CA ASP A 209 5.13 2.58 14.68
C ASP A 209 3.66 2.35 15.05
N PHE A 210 2.78 3.26 14.66
CA PHE A 210 1.34 3.10 14.84
C PHE A 210 0.81 1.89 14.06
N LEU A 211 1.25 1.71 12.81
CA LEU A 211 0.90 0.53 12.01
C LEU A 211 1.36 -0.77 12.67
N ARG A 212 2.59 -0.80 13.22
CA ARG A 212 3.12 -1.95 13.97
C ARG A 212 2.25 -2.30 15.17
N ASP A 213 1.78 -1.30 15.92
CA ASP A 213 0.94 -1.49 17.10
C ASP A 213 -0.48 -1.96 16.74
N VAL A 214 -1.07 -1.44 15.66
CA VAL A 214 -2.37 -1.91 15.14
C VAL A 214 -2.29 -3.39 14.76
N LEU A 215 -1.28 -3.78 13.99
CA LEU A 215 -1.08 -5.19 13.57
C LEU A 215 -0.75 -6.13 14.74
N ALA A 216 -0.20 -5.60 15.82
CA ALA A 216 0.06 -6.36 17.05
C ALA A 216 -1.18 -6.50 17.95
N HIS A 217 -2.21 -5.66 17.75
CA HIS A 217 -3.41 -5.66 18.58
C HIS A 217 -4.18 -6.98 18.44
N LYS A 218 -4.62 -7.53 19.59
CA LYS A 218 -5.27 -8.84 19.66
C LYS A 218 -6.54 -8.96 18.80
N GLU A 219 -7.35 -7.90 18.76
CA GLU A 219 -8.62 -7.89 18.02
C GLU A 219 -8.37 -7.83 16.50
N PHE A 220 -7.34 -7.08 16.07
CA PHE A 220 -6.91 -7.08 14.67
C PHE A 220 -6.40 -8.46 14.25
N ARG A 221 -5.54 -9.09 15.07
CA ARG A 221 -5.05 -10.45 14.80
C ARG A 221 -6.17 -11.47 14.72
N ALA A 222 -7.21 -11.31 15.54
CA ALA A 222 -8.37 -12.18 15.55
C ALA A 222 -9.36 -11.92 14.41
N GLY A 223 -9.16 -10.89 13.59
CA GLY A 223 -10.10 -10.53 12.51
C GLY A 223 -11.39 -9.89 13.02
N ARG A 224 -11.42 -9.40 14.27
CA ARG A 224 -12.58 -8.79 14.91
C ARG A 224 -12.37 -7.30 15.03
N PHE A 225 -12.88 -6.55 14.06
CA PHE A 225 -12.75 -5.11 14.05
C PHE A 225 -13.90 -4.48 13.27
N THR A 226 -14.20 -3.23 13.60
CA THR A 226 -15.21 -2.42 12.91
C THR A 226 -14.55 -1.16 12.36
N THR A 227 -15.32 -0.33 11.67
CA THR A 227 -14.92 1.01 11.24
C THR A 227 -14.53 1.95 12.39
N HIS A 228 -14.82 1.58 13.65
CA HIS A 228 -14.49 2.35 14.86
C HIS A 228 -13.22 1.85 15.56
N PHE A 229 -12.57 0.80 15.07
CA PHE A 229 -11.45 0.12 15.73
C PHE A 229 -10.35 1.08 16.24
N ILE A 230 -9.91 2.02 15.40
CA ILE A 230 -8.85 2.96 15.79
C ILE A 230 -9.34 3.92 16.88
N ALA A 231 -10.58 4.39 16.82
CA ALA A 231 -11.14 5.28 17.83
C ALA A 231 -11.33 4.56 19.17
N GLU A 232 -11.70 3.28 19.16
CA GLU A 232 -11.95 2.46 20.35
C GLU A 232 -10.65 2.00 21.03
N HIS A 233 -9.69 1.53 20.25
CA HIS A 233 -8.46 0.92 20.79
C HIS A 233 -7.26 1.87 20.85
N PHE A 234 -7.28 2.94 20.06
CA PHE A 234 -6.20 3.95 20.02
C PHE A 234 -6.74 5.39 20.15
N PRO A 235 -7.60 5.70 21.15
CA PRO A 235 -8.16 7.05 21.31
C PRO A 235 -7.09 8.12 21.61
N THR A 236 -5.95 7.71 22.17
CA THR A 236 -4.76 8.55 22.32
C THR A 236 -3.53 7.68 22.10
N TYR A 237 -2.88 7.85 20.96
CA TYR A 237 -1.64 7.14 20.65
C TYR A 237 -0.44 7.83 21.31
N ARG A 238 0.40 7.07 22.00
CA ARG A 238 1.61 7.60 22.67
C ARG A 238 2.91 6.95 22.20
N GLY A 239 2.82 5.94 21.33
CA GLY A 239 3.95 5.12 20.90
C GLY A 239 4.66 4.40 22.05
N ALA A 240 5.75 3.71 21.71
CA ALA A 240 6.65 3.15 22.70
C ALA A 240 7.34 4.28 23.50
N GLN A 241 7.42 4.11 24.82
CA GLN A 241 8.13 5.06 25.67
C GLN A 241 9.64 4.93 25.42
N VAL A 242 10.24 5.94 24.80
CA VAL A 242 11.69 5.99 24.58
C VAL A 242 12.36 6.33 25.92
N THR A 243 13.03 5.35 26.51
CA THR A 243 13.83 5.52 27.73
C THR A 243 15.08 6.39 27.44
N PRO A 244 15.67 7.04 28.46
CA PRO A 244 16.91 7.81 28.30
C PRO A 244 18.02 7.00 27.61
N ASP A 245 18.19 5.73 27.99
CA ASP A 245 19.19 4.82 27.42
C ASP A 245 18.97 4.58 25.92
N LEU A 246 17.71 4.42 25.48
CA LEU A 246 17.38 4.27 24.07
C LEU A 246 17.69 5.54 23.26
N ARG A 247 17.52 6.74 23.85
CA ARG A 247 17.92 7.99 23.18
C ARG A 247 19.42 8.08 23.01
N GLU A 248 20.19 7.65 24.01
CA GLU A 248 21.64 7.66 23.94
C GLU A 248 22.16 6.66 22.90
N ILE A 249 21.62 5.44 22.89
CA ILE A 249 21.91 4.42 21.87
C ILE A 249 21.55 4.95 20.47
N ALA A 250 20.38 5.58 20.30
CA ALA A 250 19.97 6.14 19.01
C ALA A 250 20.93 7.25 18.55
N ARG A 251 21.38 8.14 19.44
CA ARG A 251 22.35 9.19 19.13
C ARG A 251 23.71 8.62 18.73
N LEU A 252 24.22 7.65 19.48
CA LEU A 252 25.48 6.97 19.17
C LEU A 252 25.40 6.24 17.82
N SER A 253 24.28 5.55 17.56
CA SER A 253 24.05 4.84 16.29
C SER A 253 23.96 5.81 15.11
N ALA A 254 23.23 6.91 15.26
CA ALA A 254 23.15 7.96 14.24
C ALA A 254 24.52 8.59 13.97
N GLY A 255 25.31 8.86 15.03
CA GLY A 255 26.69 9.33 14.90
C GLY A 255 27.56 8.34 14.14
N LEU A 256 27.52 7.04 14.50
CA LEU A 256 28.29 6.00 13.83
C LEU A 256 27.92 5.89 12.34
N VAL A 257 26.62 5.89 12.01
CA VAL A 257 26.12 5.86 10.63
C VAL A 257 26.52 7.11 9.86
N PHE A 258 26.48 8.30 10.47
CA PHE A 258 26.93 9.53 9.82
C PHE A 258 28.44 9.51 9.54
N PHE A 259 29.26 9.11 10.52
CA PHE A 259 30.72 9.07 10.37
C PHE A 259 31.22 7.92 9.47
N HIS A 260 30.58 6.75 9.48
CA HIS A 260 30.96 5.63 8.60
C HIS A 260 30.28 5.71 7.22
N GLY A 261 29.07 6.26 7.15
CA GLY A 261 28.32 6.49 5.92
C GLY A 261 28.87 7.69 5.13
N GLY A 262 29.35 8.74 5.80
CA GLY A 262 30.01 9.88 5.15
C GLY A 262 31.24 9.46 4.33
N SER A 263 32.01 8.48 4.82
CA SER A 263 33.15 7.92 4.07
C SER A 263 32.72 7.19 2.79
N ARG A 264 31.56 6.54 2.78
CA ARG A 264 31.02 5.84 1.60
C ARG A 264 30.29 6.77 0.64
N LEU A 265 29.54 7.74 1.15
CA LEU A 265 28.87 8.78 0.36
C LEU A 265 29.90 9.67 -0.35
N HIS A 266 31.01 10.03 0.30
CA HIS A 266 32.12 10.72 -0.36
C HIS A 266 32.76 9.88 -1.47
N GLU A 267 32.81 8.56 -1.33
CA GLU A 267 33.39 7.66 -2.34
C GLU A 267 32.42 7.40 -3.51
N GLU A 268 31.12 7.32 -3.25
CA GLU A 268 30.07 7.25 -4.28
C GLU A 268 29.90 8.57 -5.04
N ASP A 269 29.93 9.72 -4.36
CA ASP A 269 29.91 11.03 -4.99
C ASP A 269 31.17 11.25 -5.83
N ARG A 270 32.34 10.80 -5.35
CA ARG A 270 33.57 10.81 -6.14
C ARG A 270 33.45 9.90 -7.36
N ARG A 271 32.89 8.70 -7.24
CA ARG A 271 32.63 7.79 -8.37
C ARG A 271 31.58 8.34 -9.35
N LYS A 272 30.55 9.05 -8.87
CA LYS A 272 29.56 9.73 -9.71
C LYS A 272 30.19 10.88 -10.48
N GLN A 273 31.02 11.69 -9.82
CA GLN A 273 31.79 12.77 -10.47
C GLN A 273 32.82 12.22 -11.48
N GLU A 274 33.50 11.11 -11.15
CA GLU A 274 34.39 10.41 -12.08
C GLU A 274 33.64 9.86 -13.30
N ARG A 275 32.45 9.24 -13.11
CA ARG A 275 31.59 8.76 -14.21
C ARG A 275 31.05 9.89 -15.07
N GLN A 276 30.64 11.01 -14.48
CA GLN A 276 30.18 12.19 -15.20
C GLN A 276 31.31 12.88 -15.97
N ALA A 277 32.53 12.92 -15.41
CA ALA A 277 33.71 13.43 -16.10
C ALA A 277 34.12 12.53 -17.29
N VAL A 278 33.96 11.21 -17.17
CA VAL A 278 34.16 10.25 -18.27
C VAL A 278 33.07 10.40 -19.34
N ALA A 279 31.81 10.59 -18.96
CA ALA A 279 30.70 10.82 -19.90
C ALA A 279 30.83 12.16 -20.64
N ALA A 280 31.35 13.21 -19.99
CA ALA A 280 31.62 14.50 -20.61
C ALA A 280 32.84 14.51 -21.57
N GLY A 281 33.68 13.47 -21.52
CA GLY A 281 34.89 13.34 -22.34
C GLY A 281 34.73 12.48 -23.62
N GLY A 282 33.55 11.93 -23.90
CA GLY A 282 33.26 11.09 -25.07
C GLY A 282 32.09 11.66 -25.88
N GLY A 283 32.29 11.79 -27.20
CA GLY A 283 31.45 12.59 -28.09
C GLY A 283 30.04 12.07 -28.39
N ASP A 284 29.24 13.01 -28.89
CA ASP A 284 27.89 12.91 -29.49
C ASP A 284 26.84 12.13 -28.71
N LEU A 285 26.21 12.81 -27.74
CA LEU A 285 24.99 12.33 -27.07
C LEU A 285 23.74 12.93 -27.74
N ALA A 286 23.01 12.04 -28.39
CA ALA A 286 21.68 12.26 -28.95
C ALA A 286 20.68 12.78 -27.88
N PRO A 287 19.66 13.57 -28.27
CA PRO A 287 18.76 14.29 -27.36
C PRO A 287 17.73 13.41 -26.63
N TRP A 288 17.97 12.09 -26.53
CA TRP A 288 17.03 11.10 -25.97
C TRP A 288 17.50 10.46 -24.65
N PHE A 289 18.61 10.94 -24.07
CA PHE A 289 19.17 10.36 -22.84
C PHE A 289 18.57 10.89 -21.52
N ASP A 290 17.76 11.94 -21.56
CA ASP A 290 17.11 12.52 -20.36
C ASP A 290 15.62 12.13 -20.27
N LEU A 291 15.34 10.85 -20.02
CA LEU A 291 14.03 10.41 -19.55
C LEU A 291 14.20 9.57 -18.28
N GLU A 292 14.16 10.23 -17.12
CA GLU A 292 13.74 9.62 -15.87
C GLU A 292 12.24 9.34 -15.97
N GLY A 293 11.87 8.16 -16.46
CA GLY A 293 10.49 7.73 -16.58
C GLY A 293 10.38 6.22 -16.81
N PHE A 294 9.76 5.54 -15.83
CA PHE A 294 9.23 4.16 -15.88
C PHE A 294 9.99 3.14 -16.75
N GLU A 295 10.86 2.33 -16.13
CA GLU A 295 11.23 1.04 -16.71
C GLU A 295 10.09 0.04 -16.51
N LEU A 296 9.43 -0.31 -17.62
CA LEU A 296 8.65 -1.54 -17.71
C LEU A 296 9.62 -2.70 -17.89
N TRP A 297 9.57 -3.66 -16.97
CA TRP A 297 10.35 -4.90 -16.95
C TRP A 297 10.46 -5.55 -18.34
N SER A 298 11.68 -5.87 -18.73
CA SER A 298 12.00 -6.71 -19.88
C SER A 298 12.07 -8.19 -19.47
N ASP A 299 11.28 -9.00 -20.18
CA ASP A 299 11.24 -10.46 -20.36
C ASP A 299 11.43 -11.41 -19.15
#